data_AF-A0A0A9EE04-F1
#
_entry.id   AF-A0A0A9EE04-F1
#
_cell.length_a   1.000
_cell.length_b   1.000
_cell.length_c   1.000
_cell.angle_alpha   90.00
_cell.angle_beta   90.00
_cell.angle_gamma   90.00
#
_symmetry.space_group_name_H-M   'P 1'
#
loop_
_entity.id
_entity.type
_entity.pdbx_description
1 polymer ?
#
loop_
_entity_poly.entity_id
_entity_poly.type
_entity_poly.pdbx_seq_one_letter_code
_entity_poly.pdbx_strand_id
1 'polypeptide(L)' 'MMLGTFSPQLEPYVYEGEEETTPAGIFARGSYSAKLKFVDDDGKVYLEMSYYFEIRKEWPTTQ' A
#
# COMPACT_ATOMS: atom_id res chain seq x y z
N MET A 1 -4.56 -4.96 7.77
CA MET A 1 -5.49 -5.68 6.87
C MET A 1 -5.20 -7.17 6.97
N MET A 2 -6.23 -8.02 7.02
CA MET A 2 -6.08 -9.48 6.98
C MET A 2 -6.54 -9.97 5.61
N LEU A 3 -5.63 -10.59 4.85
CA LEU A 3 -5.92 -11.07 3.50
C LEU A 3 -6.57 -12.48 3.49
N GLY A 4 -6.42 -13.23 4.59
CA GLY A 4 -6.89 -14.61 4.72
C GLY A 4 -5.78 -15.63 4.47
N THR A 5 -6.16 -16.89 4.28
CA THR A 5 -5.25 -18.01 4.04
C THR A 5 -5.31 -18.42 2.58
N PHE A 6 -4.15 -18.57 1.95
CA PHE A 6 -4.02 -18.88 0.53
C PHE A 6 -3.24 -20.19 0.36
N SER A 7 -3.78 -21.13 -0.43
CA SER A 7 -3.11 -22.39 -0.73
C SER A 7 -2.01 -22.21 -1.79
N PRO A 8 -1.02 -23.10 -1.90
CA PRO A 8 -0.05 -23.03 -2.98
C PRO A 8 -0.70 -23.25 -4.36
N GLN A 9 -0.37 -22.39 -5.33
CA GLN A 9 -0.74 -22.53 -6.74
C GLN A 9 0.31 -21.85 -7.64
N LEU A 10 0.27 -22.12 -8.95
CA LEU A 10 1.23 -21.56 -9.91
C LEU A 10 0.91 -20.10 -10.25
N GLU A 11 -0.37 -19.78 -10.40
CA GLU A 11 -0.84 -18.45 -10.76
C GLU A 11 -0.84 -17.51 -9.53
N PRO A 12 -0.49 -16.22 -9.69
CA PRO A 12 -0.53 -15.28 -8.58
C PRO A 12 -1.95 -15.05 -8.05
N TYR A 13 -2.07 -14.86 -6.73
CA TYR A 13 -3.29 -14.33 -6.13
C TYR A 13 -3.37 -12.83 -6.35
N VAL A 14 -4.56 -12.36 -6.75
CA VAL A 14 -4.89 -10.93 -6.86
C VAL A 14 -5.86 -10.58 -5.74
N TYR A 15 -5.50 -9.57 -4.95
CA TYR A 15 -6.36 -8.99 -3.94
C TYR A 15 -6.69 -7.56 -4.32
N GLU A 16 -7.98 -7.25 -4.41
CA GLU A 16 -8.48 -5.89 -4.60
C GLU A 16 -8.87 -5.34 -3.22
N GLY A 17 -8.17 -4.28 -2.80
CA GLY A 17 -8.49 -3.57 -1.57
C GLY A 17 -9.71 -2.67 -1.72
N GLU A 18 -10.30 -2.27 -0.58
CA GLU A 18 -11.36 -1.26 -0.57
C GLU A 18 -10.82 0.10 -1.04
N GLU A 19 -11.69 0.92 -1.64
CA GLU A 19 -11.33 2.27 -2.06
C GLU A 19 -11.06 3.16 -0.85
N GLU A 20 -9.89 3.80 -0.82
CA GLU A 20 -9.52 4.79 0.19
C GLU A 20 -9.35 6.17 -0.44
N THR A 21 -9.78 7.21 0.28
CA THR A 21 -9.61 8.61 -0.13
C THR A 21 -8.39 9.22 0.55
N THR A 22 -7.46 9.76 -0.25
CA THR A 22 -6.31 10.52 0.27
C THR A 22 -6.76 11.82 0.95
N PRO A 23 -6.15 12.21 2.09
CA PRO A 23 -6.54 13.43 2.79
C PRO A 23 -6.24 14.68 1.95
N ALA A 24 -7.12 15.68 2.06
CA ALA A 24 -7.05 16.91 1.27
C ALA A 24 -6.90 18.17 2.15
N GLY A 25 -6.60 19.30 1.50
CA GLY A 25 -6.38 20.59 2.17
C GLY A 25 -4.90 20.94 2.31
N ILE A 26 -4.62 22.20 2.67
CA ILE A 26 -3.24 22.72 2.68
C ILE A 26 -2.33 21.99 3.68
N PHE A 27 -2.88 21.54 4.80
CA PHE A 27 -2.12 20.84 5.85
C PHE A 27 -1.87 19.36 5.56
N ALA A 28 -2.63 18.76 4.65
CA ALA A 28 -2.45 17.36 4.23
C ALA A 28 -1.47 17.23 3.05
N ARG A 29 -0.98 18.34 2.48
CA ARG A 29 -0.04 18.32 1.37
C ARG A 29 1.38 18.22 1.87
N GLY A 30 2.19 17.40 1.22
CA GLY A 30 3.59 17.20 1.59
C GLY A 30 4.12 15.83 1.21
N SER A 31 5.35 15.54 1.63
CA SER A 31 5.99 14.25 1.43
C SER A 31 5.69 13.31 2.60
N TYR A 32 5.28 12.10 2.26
CA TYR A 32 4.95 11.04 3.20
C TYR A 32 5.87 9.84 2.96
N SER A 33 6.20 9.15 4.04
CA SER A 33 6.85 7.85 4.01
C SER A 33 5.91 6.82 4.63
N ALA A 34 5.80 5.66 4.00
CA ALA A 34 5.04 4.54 4.52
C ALA A 34 5.92 3.28 4.57
N LYS A 35 5.63 2.44 5.56
CA LYS A 35 6.25 1.12 5.72
C LYS A 35 5.18 0.07 5.51
N LEU A 36 5.45 -0.89 4.64
CA LEU A 36 4.59 -2.02 4.33
C LEU A 36 5.27 -3.30 4.79
N LYS A 37 4.49 -4.18 5.44
CA LYS A 37 4.97 -5.46 5.96
C LYS A 37 3.94 -6.55 5.68
N PHE A 38 4.36 -7.60 5.01
CA PHE A 38 3.59 -8.82 4.78
C PHE A 38 4.04 -9.87 5.78
N VAL A 39 3.13 -10.23 6.68
CA VAL A 39 3.36 -11.14 7.80
C VAL A 39 2.17 -12.06 7.95
N ASP A 40 2.40 -13.33 8.28
CA ASP A 40 1.35 -14.29 8.64
C ASP A 40 1.12 -14.35 10.15
N ASP A 41 0.18 -15.18 10.58
CA ASP A 41 -0.17 -15.41 11.98
C ASP A 41 0.92 -16.15 12.78
N ASP A 42 1.84 -16.85 12.10
CA ASP A 42 3.05 -17.45 12.68
C ASP A 42 4.19 -16.42 12.89
N GLY A 43 4.01 -15.16 12.43
CA GLY A 43 4.99 -14.09 12.56
C GLY A 43 6.09 -14.10 11.52
N LYS A 44 5.99 -14.94 10.48
CA LYS A 44 6.95 -14.98 9.38
C LYS A 44 6.76 -13.78 8.47
N VAL A 45 7.85 -13.06 8.21
CA VAL A 45 7.86 -11.88 7.34
C VAL A 45 8.23 -12.29 5.92
N TYR A 46 7.32 -12.11 4.98
CA TYR A 46 7.53 -12.42 3.56
C TYR A 46 8.11 -11.25 2.79
N LEU A 47 7.72 -10.02 3.18
CA LEU A 47 8.20 -8.80 2.57
C LEU A 47 8.10 -7.65 3.58
N GLU A 48 9.13 -6.82 3.63
CA GLU A 48 9.14 -5.56 4.36
C GLU A 48 9.76 -4.49 3.47
N MET A 49 9.03 -3.42 3.18
CA MET A 49 9.47 -2.35 2.28
C MET A 49 9.04 -0.98 2.80
N SER A 50 9.82 0.04 2.45
CA SER A 50 9.46 1.44 2.67
C SER A 50 9.27 2.12 1.32
N TYR A 51 8.25 2.97 1.22
CA TYR A 51 8.00 3.77 0.04
C TYR A 51 7.66 5.20 0.42
N TYR A 52 7.83 6.10 -0.53
CA TYR A 52 7.61 7.53 -0.37
C TYR A 52 6.63 7.99 -1.42
N PHE A 53 5.73 8.88 -1.04
CA PHE A 53 4.78 9.50 -1.95
C PHE A 53 4.50 10.94 -1.50
N GLU A 54 3.92 11.72 -2.39
CA GLU A 54 3.55 13.10 -2.07
C GLU A 54 2.05 13.30 -2.23
N ILE A 55 1.44 14.04 -1.31
CA ILE A 55 0.08 14.53 -1.51
C ILE A 55 0.18 15.94 -2.08
N ARG A 56 -0.31 16.10 -3.33
CA ARG A 56 -0.25 17.35 -4.08
C ARG A 56 -1.64 17.80 -4.49
N LYS A 57 -1.79 19.11 -4.74
CA LYS A 57 -3.01 19.67 -5.34
C LYS A 57 -3.14 19.27 -6.80
N GLU A 58 -2.03 19.30 -7.52
CA GLU A 58 -1.94 19.08 -8.96
C GLU A 58 -0.86 18.02 -9.20
N TRP A 59 -1.20 17.01 -9.99
CA TRP A 59 -0.31 15.92 -10.35
C TRP A 59 0.35 16.20 -11.69
N PRO A 60 1.63 15.82 -11.89
CA PRO A 60 2.26 15.92 -13.20
C PRO A 60 1.46 15.08 -14.20
N THR A 61 1.01 15.69 -15.30
CA THR A 61 0.55 14.92 -16.45
C THR A 61 1.74 14.18 -17.03
N THR A 62 1.62 12.85 -17.19
CA THR A 62 2.56 12.05 -17.96
C THR A 62 2.72 12.70 -19.35
N GLN A 63 3.95 13.04 -19.74
CA GLN A 63 4.25 13.49 -21.11
C GLN A 63 4.14 12.33 -22.09
#